data_AF-A0A937G053-F1
#
_entry.id   AF-A0A937G053-F1
#
_cell.length_a   1.000
_cell.length_b   1.000
_cell.length_c   1.000
_cell.angle_alpha   90.00
_cell.angle_beta   90.00
_cell.angle_gamma   90.00
#
_symmetry.space_group_name_H-M   'P 1'
#
loop_
_entity.id
_entity.type
_entity.pdbx_description
1 polymer ?
#
loop_
_entity_poly.entity_id
_entity_poly.type
_entity_poly.pdbx_seq_one_letter_code
_entity_poly.pdbx_strand_id
1 'polypeptide(L)'
;MKPLALLLIFLSGSVLGQPFTTENPSVGSTNCGICRISKVIVDKDYTRVLVEVDAQKKGNPWIQISKWTILIPYSSAALVSDLRNLDLEIPTPASTDPSYLAIWRDVADKRKASQNQFLEMGGHNLIRELEGLQLDTKYGIKSKDETQKFHFWMRFAPLSPGVEEILIMELIDGGFEWVRIKVRNPDMTPKTNWSEFTLKSEWEKSGLDLVEGIYESTTTYNNTKYRLALKKNAENYDLIYLSGASNPIWRTGDIKARVLRTASHNLFKSKWYMSDKTVNKDQYISFDKGVMKVTQSGGGEDQLFLKLYPTTSSDFSSGNSVLTSGTGFAISQDGYIATNHHVIQGKKIKVRGVKGDFSKTYEAKVVIEDRNNDLAIIKIEDSNFTTLGILPYKIDNNIADVGASVFALGYPLRATMGDEVKLTNGIISSKTGFQGDVTAYQISVPVQPGNSGGPLFDSKGNVVGIINAKHALAENASYAIKTNYLLTLIQSVKNKVAVPTSNMLANKVLSDQVKFVKEFVYIIETN
;
A
#
# COMPACT_ATOMS: atom_id res chain seq x y z
N MET A 1 -3.38 -30.40 55.64
CA MET A 1 -3.05 -30.09 54.23
C MET A 1 -4.36 -29.87 53.49
N LYS A 2 -4.70 -28.62 53.14
CA LYS A 2 -5.90 -28.25 52.38
C LYS A 2 -5.52 -28.10 50.90
N PRO A 3 -6.36 -28.51 49.93
CA PRO A 3 -6.07 -28.31 48.52
C PRO A 3 -6.33 -26.85 48.15
N LEU A 4 -5.36 -26.25 47.47
CA LEU A 4 -5.41 -24.89 46.95
C LEU A 4 -6.24 -24.91 45.65
N ALA A 5 -7.43 -24.31 45.68
CA ALA A 5 -8.23 -24.07 44.48
C ALA A 5 -7.59 -22.92 43.69
N LEU A 6 -7.00 -23.25 42.54
CA LEU A 6 -6.46 -22.28 41.59
C LEU A 6 -7.64 -21.61 40.86
N LEU A 7 -8.00 -20.41 41.29
CA LEU A 7 -9.02 -19.58 40.64
C LEU A 7 -8.44 -19.03 39.32
N LEU A 8 -8.65 -19.74 38.22
CA LEU A 8 -8.44 -19.20 36.86
C LEU A 8 -9.54 -18.16 36.58
N ILE A 9 -9.20 -16.88 36.73
CA ILE A 9 -10.04 -15.79 36.22
C ILE A 9 -9.82 -15.72 34.71
N PHE A 10 -10.74 -16.32 33.96
CA PHE A 10 -10.94 -15.99 32.54
C PHE A 10 -11.45 -14.54 32.46
N LEU A 11 -10.57 -13.59 32.15
CA LEU A 11 -10.98 -12.26 31.68
C LEU A 11 -11.28 -12.34 30.16
N SER A 12 -12.38 -13.00 29.81
CA SER A 12 -13.07 -12.75 28.54
C SER A 12 -14.09 -11.64 28.78
N GLY A 13 -13.66 -10.40 28.61
CA GLY A 13 -14.51 -9.22 28.73
C GLY A 13 -14.01 -8.14 27.78
N SER A 14 -14.76 -7.92 26.71
CA SER A 14 -14.65 -6.81 25.78
C SER A 14 -14.53 -5.45 26.51
N VAL A 15 -13.32 -4.89 26.55
CA VAL A 15 -13.12 -3.47 26.91
C VAL A 15 -13.46 -2.62 25.68
N LEU A 16 -14.75 -2.51 25.39
CA LEU A 16 -15.27 -1.45 24.54
C LEU A 16 -15.31 -0.16 25.38
N GLY A 17 -14.56 0.84 24.92
CA GLY A 17 -14.32 2.17 25.48
C GLY A 17 -15.27 2.69 26.55
N GLN A 18 -14.82 2.68 27.81
CA GLN A 18 -15.41 3.53 28.83
C GLN A 18 -14.87 4.97 28.69
N PRO A 19 -15.73 5.99 28.82
CA PRO A 19 -15.31 7.39 28.75
C PRO A 19 -14.25 7.74 29.80
N PHE A 20 -13.16 8.38 29.36
CA PHE A 20 -12.10 8.83 30.25
C PHE A 20 -12.37 10.24 30.76
N THR A 21 -12.30 10.43 32.06
CA THR A 21 -12.46 11.74 32.70
C THR A 21 -11.10 12.32 33.09
N THR A 22 -10.89 13.63 32.89
CA THR A 22 -9.88 14.38 33.62
C THR A 22 -10.49 15.16 34.78
N GLU A 23 -9.90 14.94 35.96
CA GLU A 23 -10.41 15.48 37.22
C GLU A 23 -9.84 16.86 37.57
N ASN A 24 -9.02 17.49 36.71
CA ASN A 24 -8.48 18.81 37.07
C ASN A 24 -7.94 19.69 35.92
N PRO A 25 -8.80 20.35 35.12
CA PRO A 25 -8.35 21.51 34.38
C PRO A 25 -9.17 22.76 34.72
N SER A 26 -8.97 23.32 35.92
CA SER A 26 -9.43 24.67 36.23
C SER A 26 -8.68 25.68 35.36
N VAL A 27 -9.25 26.04 34.21
CA VAL A 27 -8.73 27.08 33.31
C VAL A 27 -9.72 28.24 33.31
N GLY A 28 -9.27 29.42 33.73
CA GLY A 28 -10.09 30.64 33.75
C GLY A 28 -10.07 31.35 32.41
N SER A 29 -11.22 31.85 31.97
CA SER A 29 -11.33 32.82 30.86
C SER A 29 -11.63 34.20 31.43
N THR A 30 -10.95 35.25 30.95
CA THR A 30 -11.22 36.64 31.35
C THR A 30 -12.44 37.25 30.64
N ASN A 31 -12.90 36.65 29.54
CA ASN A 31 -13.86 37.27 28.62
C ASN A 31 -15.33 36.92 28.89
N CYS A 32 -15.63 35.91 29.71
CA CYS A 32 -17.01 35.46 30.00
C CYS A 32 -17.45 35.64 31.47
N GLY A 33 -16.72 36.45 32.25
CA GLY A 33 -16.78 36.41 33.72
C GLY A 33 -15.84 35.34 34.28
N ILE A 34 -16.11 34.79 35.46
CA ILE A 34 -15.32 33.68 36.02
C ILE A 34 -15.94 32.34 35.57
N CYS A 35 -15.54 31.88 34.37
CA CYS A 35 -15.89 30.56 33.85
C CYS A 35 -14.68 29.63 33.97
N ARG A 36 -14.90 28.40 34.42
CA ARG A 36 -13.86 27.39 34.61
C ARG A 36 -14.27 26.09 33.93
N ILE A 37 -13.33 25.43 33.25
CA ILE A 37 -13.54 24.02 32.92
C ILE A 37 -13.38 23.21 34.22
N SER A 38 -14.36 22.40 34.58
CA SER A 38 -14.29 21.57 35.79
C SER A 38 -14.03 20.11 35.46
N LYS A 39 -14.42 19.65 34.27
CA LYS A 39 -14.28 18.26 33.86
C LYS A 39 -14.25 18.13 32.34
N VAL A 40 -13.39 17.24 31.82
CA VAL A 40 -13.45 16.81 30.41
C VAL A 40 -13.65 15.31 30.37
N ILE A 41 -14.60 14.85 29.55
CA ILE A 41 -14.87 13.44 29.27
C ILE A 41 -14.54 13.17 27.80
N VAL A 42 -13.62 12.25 27.56
CA VAL A 42 -13.26 11.78 26.22
C VAL A 42 -13.86 10.40 25.99
N ASP A 43 -14.75 10.29 25.01
CA ASP A 43 -15.39 9.04 24.56
C ASP A 43 -14.98 8.74 23.11
N LYS A 44 -15.23 7.52 22.64
CA LYS A 44 -15.03 7.11 21.24
C LYS A 44 -15.94 7.88 20.26
N ASP A 45 -17.11 8.31 20.73
CA ASP A 45 -18.13 8.91 19.86
C ASP A 45 -18.18 10.44 19.97
N TYR A 46 -17.67 11.03 21.06
CA TYR A 46 -17.68 12.47 21.31
C TYR A 46 -16.72 12.87 22.43
N THR A 47 -16.40 14.16 22.51
CA THR A 47 -15.73 14.77 23.67
C THR A 47 -16.70 15.72 24.38
N ARG A 48 -16.89 15.55 25.69
CA ARG A 48 -17.74 16.42 26.51
C ARG A 48 -16.91 17.26 27.47
N VAL A 49 -17.22 18.54 27.60
CA VAL A 49 -16.52 19.49 28.48
C VAL A 49 -17.53 20.13 29.43
N LEU A 50 -17.35 19.92 30.73
CA LEU A 50 -18.15 20.55 31.77
C LEU A 50 -17.55 21.92 32.09
N VAL A 51 -18.35 22.95 31.88
CA VAL A 51 -18.01 24.32 32.22
C VAL A 51 -18.80 24.72 33.46
N GLU A 52 -18.10 25.29 34.42
CA GLU A 52 -18.61 25.86 35.65
C GLU A 52 -18.58 27.40 35.56
N VAL A 53 -19.62 28.04 36.07
CA VAL A 53 -19.79 29.50 36.03
C VAL A 53 -20.15 30.00 37.42
N ASP A 54 -19.38 30.96 37.95
CA ASP A 54 -19.74 31.60 39.23
C ASP A 54 -20.95 32.53 39.03
N ALA A 55 -21.93 32.47 39.94
CA ALA A 55 -23.14 33.31 39.87
C ALA A 55 -22.89 34.81 40.12
N GLN A 56 -21.66 35.21 40.46
CA GLN A 56 -21.35 36.56 40.94
C GLN A 56 -20.80 37.49 39.85
N LYS A 57 -21.71 38.25 39.24
CA LYS A 57 -21.67 39.72 39.24
C LYS A 57 -23.08 40.25 39.02
N LYS A 58 -23.53 41.16 39.91
CA LYS A 58 -24.74 41.97 39.70
C LYS A 58 -24.61 42.65 38.32
N GLY A 59 -25.32 42.14 37.30
CA GLY A 59 -25.35 42.77 35.98
C GLY A 59 -25.70 41.85 34.81
N ASN A 60 -25.17 40.62 34.74
CA ASN A 60 -25.50 39.70 33.63
C ASN A 60 -24.96 38.27 33.90
N PRO A 61 -25.80 37.27 34.23
CA PRO A 61 -25.37 35.88 34.47
C PRO A 61 -25.27 35.04 33.17
N TRP A 62 -25.15 35.68 32.01
CA TRP A 62 -25.21 34.99 30.72
C TRP A 62 -23.83 34.66 30.20
N ILE A 63 -23.64 33.42 29.78
CA ILE A 63 -22.54 33.05 28.89
C ILE A 63 -23.11 32.86 27.50
N GLN A 64 -22.51 33.54 26.55
CA GLN A 64 -22.78 33.37 25.13
C GLN A 64 -21.61 32.59 24.52
N ILE A 65 -21.92 31.44 23.95
CA ILE A 65 -20.96 30.61 23.21
C ILE A 65 -21.41 30.62 21.76
N SER A 66 -20.59 31.15 20.85
CA SER A 66 -20.94 31.10 19.44
C SER A 66 -20.73 29.70 18.84
N LYS A 67 -21.36 29.51 17.68
CA LYS A 67 -21.16 28.35 16.80
C LYS A 67 -19.72 28.19 16.30
N TRP A 68 -18.86 29.18 16.54
CA TRP A 68 -17.46 29.21 16.12
C TRP A 68 -16.51 28.70 17.21
N THR A 69 -17.05 28.03 18.22
CA THR A 69 -16.25 27.39 19.24
C THR A 69 -15.77 26.03 18.77
N ILE A 70 -14.46 25.83 18.78
CA ILE A 70 -13.81 24.60 18.34
C ILE A 70 -12.99 23.97 19.45
N LEU A 71 -12.77 22.66 19.33
CA LEU A 71 -11.88 21.88 20.17
C LEU A 71 -10.83 21.23 19.28
N ILE A 72 -9.57 21.50 19.55
CA ILE A 72 -8.43 20.98 18.78
C ILE A 72 -7.30 20.51 19.70
N PRO A 73 -6.37 19.66 19.21
CA PRO A 73 -5.13 19.40 19.91
C PRO A 73 -4.33 20.69 20.13
N TYR A 74 -3.79 20.92 21.33
CA TYR A 74 -3.00 22.11 21.65
C TYR A 74 -1.74 22.22 20.76
N SER A 75 -1.20 21.09 20.32
CA SER A 75 -0.08 21.05 19.37
C SER A 75 -0.39 21.72 18.02
N SER A 76 -1.66 21.91 17.70
CA SER A 76 -2.13 22.61 16.50
C SER A 76 -2.45 24.09 16.76
N ALA A 77 -2.28 24.59 18.00
CA ALA A 77 -2.70 25.93 18.40
C ALA A 77 -2.09 27.05 17.54
N ALA A 78 -0.82 26.93 17.16
CA ALA A 78 -0.12 27.91 16.32
C ALA A 78 -0.72 28.06 14.92
N LEU A 79 -1.36 27.02 14.39
CA LEU A 79 -2.04 27.07 13.09
C LEU A 79 -3.41 27.75 13.18
N VAL A 80 -3.95 27.91 14.38
CA VAL A 80 -5.33 28.36 14.63
C VAL A 80 -5.41 29.77 15.21
N SER A 81 -4.33 30.27 15.82
CA SER A 81 -4.21 31.70 16.14
C SER A 81 -4.44 32.59 14.92
N ASP A 82 -4.00 32.14 13.73
CA ASP A 82 -4.19 32.86 12.47
C ASP A 82 -5.65 32.86 12.00
N LEU A 83 -6.46 31.87 12.41
CA LEU A 83 -7.87 31.73 12.03
C LEU A 83 -8.79 32.77 12.69
N ARG A 84 -8.38 33.40 13.81
CA ARG A 84 -9.17 34.43 14.52
C ARG A 84 -9.39 35.71 13.71
N ASN A 85 -8.48 36.01 12.78
CA ASN A 85 -8.49 37.24 12.01
C ASN A 85 -9.20 37.11 10.66
N LEU A 86 -9.79 35.94 10.37
CA LEU A 86 -10.49 35.72 9.12
C LEU A 86 -11.99 35.94 9.25
N ASP A 87 -12.55 36.55 8.22
CA ASP A 87 -13.97 36.45 7.95
C ASP A 87 -14.32 35.01 7.53
N LEU A 88 -14.83 34.23 8.49
CA LEU A 88 -15.21 32.82 8.34
C LEU A 88 -16.42 32.62 7.38
N GLU A 89 -16.99 33.70 6.86
CA GLU A 89 -17.98 33.68 5.77
C GLU A 89 -17.35 33.66 4.38
N ILE A 90 -16.05 33.92 4.24
CA ILE A 90 -15.36 33.90 2.95
C ILE A 90 -14.93 32.46 2.59
N PRO A 91 -15.29 31.94 1.39
CA PRO A 91 -15.04 30.56 0.98
C PRO A 91 -13.56 30.23 0.68
N THR A 92 -12.64 31.17 0.91
CA THR A 92 -11.21 31.03 0.60
C THR A 92 -10.35 31.17 1.85
N PRO A 93 -9.46 30.19 2.14
CA PRO A 93 -8.55 30.25 3.27
C PRO A 93 -7.46 31.32 3.08
N ALA A 94 -7.11 32.06 4.13
CA ALA A 94 -6.08 33.11 4.08
C ALA A 94 -4.64 32.59 3.96
N SER A 95 -4.42 31.31 4.25
CA SER A 95 -3.12 30.67 4.10
C SER A 95 -3.23 29.47 3.16
N THR A 96 -2.23 29.32 2.31
CA THR A 96 -2.03 28.16 1.44
C THR A 96 -1.27 27.04 2.14
N ASP A 97 -0.89 27.21 3.41
CA ASP A 97 -0.24 26.17 4.20
C ASP A 97 -1.14 24.92 4.30
N PRO A 98 -0.68 23.73 3.92
CA PRO A 98 -1.54 22.55 3.85
C PRO A 98 -2.05 22.04 5.20
N SER A 99 -1.31 22.26 6.28
CA SER A 99 -1.74 21.90 7.64
C SER A 99 -2.85 22.86 8.10
N TYR A 100 -2.71 24.13 7.75
CA TYR A 100 -3.74 25.14 7.92
C TYR A 100 -5.01 24.83 7.10
N LEU A 101 -4.85 24.48 5.82
CA LEU A 101 -5.96 24.11 4.93
C LEU A 101 -6.72 22.88 5.43
N ALA A 102 -6.03 21.89 6.01
CA ALA A 102 -6.64 20.69 6.58
C ALA A 102 -7.49 21.03 7.82
N ILE A 103 -6.99 21.89 8.72
CA ILE A 103 -7.75 22.35 9.88
C ILE A 103 -8.93 23.22 9.43
N TRP A 104 -8.72 24.15 8.50
CA TRP A 104 -9.78 24.99 7.94
C TRP A 104 -10.89 24.17 7.26
N ARG A 105 -10.54 23.15 6.47
CA ARG A 105 -11.50 22.23 5.84
C ARG A 105 -12.24 21.38 6.86
N ASP A 106 -11.56 20.81 7.85
CA ASP A 106 -12.20 20.06 8.93
C ASP A 106 -13.20 20.93 9.71
N VAL A 107 -12.83 22.18 10.01
CA VAL A 107 -13.73 23.17 10.62
C VAL A 107 -14.93 23.48 9.69
N ALA A 108 -14.69 23.65 8.38
CA ALA A 108 -15.74 23.94 7.38
C ALA A 108 -16.67 22.75 7.09
N ASP A 109 -16.17 21.52 7.11
CA ASP A 109 -16.96 20.29 6.90
C ASP A 109 -17.74 19.90 8.15
N LYS A 110 -17.15 20.06 9.34
CA LYS A 110 -17.89 19.97 10.62
C LYS A 110 -19.00 21.02 10.69
N ARG A 111 -18.82 22.22 10.12
CA ARG A 111 -19.89 23.22 9.93
C ARG A 111 -21.04 22.68 9.06
N LYS A 112 -20.76 22.03 7.93
CA LYS A 112 -21.82 21.44 7.06
C LYS A 112 -22.56 20.29 7.74
N ALA A 113 -21.84 19.41 8.43
CA ALA A 113 -22.44 18.26 9.12
C ALA A 113 -23.29 18.67 10.34
N SER A 114 -22.89 19.74 11.02
CA SER A 114 -23.55 20.24 12.23
C SER A 114 -24.77 21.12 11.96
N GLN A 115 -24.98 21.60 10.72
CA GLN A 115 -26.25 22.23 10.31
C GLN A 115 -27.50 21.35 10.55
N ASN A 116 -27.32 20.03 10.71
CA ASN A 116 -28.41 19.09 11.01
C ASN A 116 -28.64 18.85 12.53
N GLN A 117 -27.91 19.50 13.44
CA GLN A 117 -27.99 19.24 14.89
C GLN A 117 -28.22 20.47 15.77
N PHE A 118 -28.58 21.63 15.20
CA PHE A 118 -28.86 22.85 15.97
C PHE A 118 -30.27 23.40 15.72
N LEU A 119 -30.88 23.96 16.76
CA LEU A 119 -32.02 24.88 16.62
C LEU A 119 -31.44 26.30 16.46
N GLU A 120 -31.66 26.93 15.30
CA GLU A 120 -31.36 28.34 15.10
C GLU A 120 -32.45 29.22 15.74
N MET A 121 -32.05 30.14 16.63
CA MET A 121 -32.88 31.30 16.99
C MET A 121 -32.00 32.55 17.11
N GLY A 122 -32.10 33.45 16.14
CA GLY A 122 -31.51 34.80 16.23
C GLY A 122 -29.98 34.86 16.14
N GLY A 123 -29.34 33.99 15.34
CA GLY A 123 -27.90 34.06 15.07
C GLY A 123 -26.98 33.38 16.09
N HIS A 124 -27.53 32.67 17.08
CA HIS A 124 -26.76 31.93 18.10
C HIS A 124 -27.20 30.46 18.16
N ASN A 125 -26.26 29.51 18.26
CA ASN A 125 -26.54 28.07 18.28
C ASN A 125 -26.39 27.51 19.70
N LEU A 126 -27.40 26.77 20.18
CA LEU A 126 -27.32 25.99 21.42
C LEU A 126 -26.63 24.64 21.17
N ILE A 127 -25.55 24.34 21.91
CA ILE A 127 -24.98 22.98 22.00
C ILE A 127 -25.75 22.21 23.09
N ARG A 128 -26.40 21.08 22.76
CA ARG A 128 -27.27 20.34 23.71
C ARG A 128 -26.78 18.91 23.99
N GLU A 129 -26.52 18.62 25.26
CA GLU A 129 -27.01 17.41 25.95
C GLU A 129 -27.20 17.77 27.43
N LEU A 130 -28.45 18.01 27.84
CA LEU A 130 -28.82 18.52 29.16
C LEU A 130 -29.20 17.37 30.09
N GLU A 131 -28.26 16.91 30.92
CA GLU A 131 -28.59 16.20 32.16
C GLU A 131 -28.15 17.06 33.36
N GLY A 132 -29.10 17.38 34.24
CA GLY A 132 -28.85 18.10 35.49
C GLY A 132 -28.83 19.63 35.39
N LEU A 133 -30.03 20.23 35.40
CA LEU A 133 -30.42 21.63 35.70
C LEU A 133 -29.60 22.82 35.16
N GLN A 134 -30.14 23.34 34.05
CA GLN A 134 -30.20 24.74 33.56
C GLN A 134 -29.06 25.30 32.70
N LEU A 135 -29.37 25.43 31.40
CA LEU A 135 -29.05 26.63 30.63
C LEU A 135 -30.15 26.92 29.60
N ASP A 136 -30.89 28.00 29.83
CA ASP A 136 -31.72 28.68 28.83
C ASP A 136 -31.12 30.08 28.67
N THR A 137 -30.43 30.32 27.56
CA THR A 137 -29.72 31.58 27.27
C THR A 137 -30.68 32.75 26.99
N LYS A 138 -31.99 32.59 27.23
CA LYS A 138 -32.99 33.68 27.18
C LYS A 138 -33.69 34.01 28.50
N TYR A 139 -33.50 33.26 29.59
CA TYR A 139 -34.10 33.62 30.89
C TYR A 139 -33.11 33.63 32.05
N GLY A 140 -33.11 34.73 32.80
CA GLY A 140 -32.28 34.92 33.98
C GLY A 140 -32.59 33.86 35.04
N ILE A 141 -31.55 33.39 35.72
CA ILE A 141 -31.62 32.20 36.58
C ILE A 141 -31.77 32.60 38.06
N LYS A 142 -32.71 31.96 38.77
CA LYS A 142 -32.79 31.96 40.24
C LYS A 142 -32.05 30.71 40.77
N SER A 143 -30.97 30.90 41.53
CA SER A 143 -30.18 29.80 42.12
C SER A 143 -31.00 28.96 43.11
N LYS A 144 -30.74 27.65 43.17
CA LYS A 144 -31.28 26.76 44.21
C LYS A 144 -30.21 25.93 44.96
N ASP A 145 -28.92 26.14 44.67
CA ASP A 145 -27.82 25.39 45.29
C ASP A 145 -26.98 26.28 46.23
N GLU A 146 -26.46 25.69 47.31
CA GLU A 146 -25.72 26.36 48.40
C GLU A 146 -24.36 26.94 47.94
N THR A 147 -23.89 26.56 46.76
CA THR A 147 -22.55 26.89 46.22
C THR A 147 -22.50 28.10 45.27
N GLN A 148 -23.64 28.67 44.85
CA GLN A 148 -23.71 29.79 43.89
C GLN A 148 -22.99 29.54 42.55
N LYS A 149 -22.99 28.32 42.01
CA LYS A 149 -22.37 27.99 40.71
C LYS A 149 -23.35 27.33 39.74
N PHE A 150 -23.11 27.53 38.44
CA PHE A 150 -23.87 26.93 37.34
C PHE A 150 -22.98 25.99 36.51
N HIS A 151 -23.56 24.95 35.93
CA HIS A 151 -22.83 23.93 35.18
C HIS A 151 -23.48 23.63 33.82
N PHE A 152 -22.68 23.44 32.77
CA PHE A 152 -23.16 22.94 31.49
C PHE A 152 -22.13 22.13 30.70
N TRP A 153 -22.64 21.28 29.83
CA TRP A 153 -21.83 20.44 28.95
C TRP A 153 -21.74 21.02 27.54
N MET A 154 -20.52 21.19 27.05
CA MET A 154 -20.23 21.35 25.63
C MET A 154 -19.92 19.98 25.04
N ARG A 155 -20.52 19.64 23.89
CA ARG A 155 -20.28 18.40 23.17
C ARG A 155 -19.55 18.69 21.85
N PHE A 156 -18.43 18.03 21.66
CA PHE A 156 -17.59 18.11 20.47
C PHE A 156 -17.43 16.73 19.81
N ALA A 157 -16.89 16.73 18.59
CA ALA A 157 -16.42 15.52 17.93
C ALA A 157 -15.42 14.72 18.81
N PRO A 158 -15.28 13.41 18.58
CA PRO A 158 -14.33 12.60 19.34
C PRO A 158 -12.90 13.10 19.11
N LEU A 159 -12.10 13.06 20.16
CA LEU A 159 -10.69 13.44 20.11
C LEU A 159 -9.84 12.32 19.51
N SER A 160 -8.92 12.68 18.63
CA SER A 160 -7.91 11.76 18.08
C SER A 160 -7.16 11.05 19.22
N PRO A 161 -7.05 9.70 19.21
CA PRO A 161 -6.34 8.95 20.25
C PRO A 161 -4.92 9.48 20.49
N GLY A 162 -4.52 9.57 21.77
CA GLY A 162 -3.19 10.03 22.16
C GLY A 162 -3.02 11.55 22.29
N VAL A 163 -4.06 12.34 22.02
CA VAL A 163 -4.03 13.78 22.32
C VAL A 163 -4.05 13.98 23.84
N GLU A 164 -3.00 14.58 24.39
CA GLU A 164 -2.84 14.78 25.85
C GLU A 164 -3.22 16.20 26.30
N GLU A 165 -3.14 17.18 25.40
CA GLU A 165 -3.47 18.58 25.65
C GLU A 165 -4.36 19.11 24.54
N ILE A 166 -5.44 19.81 24.93
CA ILE A 166 -6.40 20.40 24.00
C ILE A 166 -6.49 21.92 24.19
N LEU A 167 -6.89 22.59 23.13
CA LEU A 167 -7.30 23.98 23.08
C LEU A 167 -8.78 24.01 22.77
N ILE A 168 -9.53 24.78 23.57
CA ILE A 168 -10.89 25.18 23.23
C ILE A 168 -10.87 26.67 23.02
N MET A 169 -11.29 27.12 21.85
CA MET A 169 -11.29 28.53 21.53
C MET A 169 -12.48 28.90 20.67
N GLU A 170 -12.89 30.14 20.83
CA GLU A 170 -13.84 30.78 19.94
C GLU A 170 -13.09 31.53 18.85
N LEU A 171 -13.50 31.33 17.59
CA LEU A 171 -12.85 31.91 16.41
C LEU A 171 -13.39 33.31 16.03
N ILE A 172 -14.06 34.00 16.93
CA ILE A 172 -14.49 35.40 16.75
C ILE A 172 -13.56 36.34 17.52
N ASP A 173 -13.41 37.57 17.03
CA ASP A 173 -12.64 38.60 17.71
C ASP A 173 -13.19 38.88 19.12
N GLY A 174 -12.30 38.94 20.11
CA GLY A 174 -12.66 39.04 21.54
C GLY A 174 -13.26 37.78 22.20
N GLY A 175 -13.34 36.65 21.47
CA GLY A 175 -13.86 35.38 21.99
C GLY A 175 -13.02 34.75 23.12
N PHE A 176 -13.51 33.68 23.75
CA PHE A 176 -12.79 33.01 24.84
C PHE A 176 -11.72 32.02 24.36
N GLU A 177 -10.77 31.72 25.26
CA GLU A 177 -9.70 30.76 25.02
C GLU A 177 -9.38 29.96 26.29
N TRP A 178 -9.35 28.64 26.16
CA TRP A 178 -8.83 27.73 27.17
C TRP A 178 -7.73 26.87 26.56
N VAL A 179 -6.49 27.21 26.89
CA VAL A 179 -5.27 26.55 26.38
C VAL A 179 -4.79 25.44 27.30
N ARG A 180 -4.07 24.46 26.75
CA ARG A 180 -3.35 23.42 27.50
C ARG A 180 -4.24 22.65 28.49
N ILE A 181 -5.50 22.44 28.15
CA ILE A 181 -6.40 21.61 28.94
C ILE A 181 -5.90 20.17 28.83
N LYS A 182 -5.45 19.59 29.95
CA LYS A 182 -4.97 18.22 29.98
C LYS A 182 -6.14 17.24 29.90
N VAL A 183 -6.04 16.27 29.01
CA VAL A 183 -7.02 15.19 28.81
C VAL A 183 -6.36 13.83 28.96
N ARG A 184 -7.11 12.86 29.47
CA ARG A 184 -6.72 11.44 29.47
C ARG A 184 -7.35 10.83 28.24
N ASN A 185 -6.62 10.79 27.14
CA ASN A 185 -7.05 10.13 25.91
C ASN A 185 -5.96 9.14 25.47
N PRO A 186 -5.96 7.90 26.00
CA PRO A 186 -4.87 6.97 25.77
C PRO A 186 -4.70 6.67 24.28
N ASP A 187 -3.45 6.67 23.82
CA ASP A 187 -3.11 6.23 22.48
C ASP A 187 -3.22 4.70 22.40
N MET A 188 -4.36 4.23 21.91
CA MET A 188 -4.64 2.80 21.72
C MET A 188 -4.02 2.23 20.43
N THR A 189 -3.29 3.05 19.67
CA THR A 189 -2.62 2.59 18.45
C THR A 189 -1.53 1.59 18.82
N PRO A 190 -1.52 0.38 18.23
CA PRO A 190 -0.46 -0.59 18.48
C PRO A 190 0.91 0.00 18.17
N LYS A 191 1.91 -0.31 18.99
CA LYS A 191 3.27 0.23 18.88
C LYS A 191 4.31 -0.86 18.75
N THR A 192 5.43 -0.52 18.14
CA THR A 192 6.63 -1.33 18.06
C THR A 192 7.84 -0.51 18.48
N ASN A 193 8.94 -1.17 18.79
CA ASN A 193 10.23 -0.52 19.05
C ASN A 193 11.08 -0.40 17.77
N TRP A 194 10.48 -0.62 16.60
CA TRP A 194 11.18 -0.63 15.33
C TRP A 194 11.38 0.80 14.80
N SER A 195 12.63 1.13 14.55
CA SER A 195 13.08 2.27 13.73
C SER A 195 13.61 1.78 12.38
N GLU A 196 13.77 2.68 11.41
CA GLU A 196 14.38 2.36 10.11
C GLU A 196 15.75 1.69 10.28
N PHE A 197 16.59 2.20 11.18
CA PHE A 197 17.92 1.64 11.47
C PHE A 197 17.84 0.20 12.01
N THR A 198 17.02 -0.03 13.03
CA THR A 198 16.89 -1.36 13.65
C THR A 198 16.25 -2.37 12.70
N LEU A 199 15.33 -1.93 11.83
CA LEU A 199 14.71 -2.79 10.83
C LEU A 199 15.72 -3.23 9.77
N LYS A 200 16.52 -2.29 9.24
CA LYS A 200 17.59 -2.61 8.29
C LYS A 200 18.59 -3.59 8.90
N SER A 201 19.04 -3.35 10.13
CA SER A 201 19.96 -4.24 10.84
C SER A 201 19.38 -5.64 11.13
N GLU A 202 18.08 -5.74 11.38
CA GLU A 202 17.41 -7.03 11.55
C GLU A 202 17.34 -7.79 10.23
N TRP A 203 16.88 -7.12 9.17
CA TRP A 203 16.80 -7.70 7.83
C TRP A 203 18.17 -8.06 7.25
N GLU A 204 19.23 -7.38 7.67
CA GLU A 204 20.62 -7.77 7.39
C GLU A 204 20.98 -9.14 7.96
N LYS A 205 20.42 -9.51 9.10
CA LYS A 205 20.70 -10.78 9.79
C LYS A 205 19.73 -11.89 9.37
N SER A 206 18.44 -11.56 9.26
CA SER A 206 17.37 -12.55 9.05
C SER A 206 16.94 -12.71 7.59
N GLY A 207 17.34 -11.78 6.71
CA GLY A 207 16.73 -11.61 5.39
C GLY A 207 15.35 -10.97 5.44
N LEU A 208 14.78 -10.68 4.26
CA LEU A 208 13.44 -10.11 4.08
C LEU A 208 12.49 -11.09 3.41
N ASP A 209 11.21 -11.10 3.82
CA ASP A 209 10.10 -11.64 3.03
C ASP A 209 9.86 -10.74 1.78
N LEU A 210 9.19 -11.28 0.76
CA LEU A 210 9.05 -10.70 -0.58
C LEU A 210 8.54 -9.26 -0.57
N VAL A 211 7.53 -9.00 0.26
CA VAL A 211 6.88 -7.69 0.40
C VAL A 211 7.41 -6.88 1.58
N GLU A 212 8.32 -7.42 2.40
CA GLU A 212 8.97 -6.62 3.44
C GLU A 212 9.89 -5.57 2.83
N GLY A 213 9.95 -4.40 3.46
CA GLY A 213 10.80 -3.31 3.00
C GLY A 213 10.35 -1.95 3.53
N ILE A 214 11.02 -0.92 3.05
CA ILE A 214 10.68 0.48 3.36
C ILE A 214 10.06 1.09 2.12
N TYR A 215 8.95 1.77 2.34
CA TYR A 215 8.07 2.32 1.33
C TYR A 215 7.86 3.82 1.58
N GLU A 216 7.87 4.62 0.52
CA GLU A 216 7.61 6.06 0.61
C GLU A 216 6.49 6.46 -0.34
N SER A 217 5.52 7.23 0.16
CA SER A 217 4.37 7.65 -0.62
C SER A 217 4.76 8.56 -1.78
N THR A 218 4.16 8.35 -2.96
CA THR A 218 4.34 9.20 -4.14
C THR A 218 3.30 10.31 -4.22
N THR A 219 2.16 10.14 -3.56
CA THR A 219 1.04 11.09 -3.60
C THR A 219 0.99 11.92 -2.33
N THR A 220 0.86 13.24 -2.49
CA THR A 220 0.71 14.19 -1.38
C THR A 220 -0.78 14.40 -1.06
N TYR A 221 -1.46 13.36 -0.55
CA TYR A 221 -2.78 13.58 0.05
C TYR A 221 -2.60 14.38 1.35
N ASN A 222 -3.14 15.59 1.42
CA ASN A 222 -2.89 16.55 2.51
C ASN A 222 -1.40 16.84 2.76
N ASN A 223 -0.58 16.89 1.69
CA ASN A 223 0.85 17.21 1.74
C ASN A 223 1.71 16.32 2.66
N THR A 224 1.22 15.11 2.94
CA THR A 224 1.84 14.17 3.88
C THR A 224 2.56 13.08 3.10
N LYS A 225 3.89 13.04 3.15
CA LYS A 225 4.71 12.06 2.42
C LYS A 225 5.17 10.95 3.36
N TYR A 226 4.26 10.01 3.64
CA TYR A 226 4.53 8.93 4.58
C TYR A 226 5.70 8.07 4.14
N ARG A 227 6.59 7.77 5.09
CA ARG A 227 7.60 6.74 4.99
C ARG A 227 7.26 5.63 5.98
N LEU A 228 7.03 4.43 5.46
CA LEU A 228 6.49 3.29 6.20
C LEU A 228 7.38 2.06 5.98
N ALA A 229 7.50 1.20 6.99
CA ALA A 229 8.14 -0.10 6.86
C ALA A 229 7.10 -1.22 6.96
N LEU A 230 7.10 -2.14 5.99
CA LEU A 230 6.32 -3.37 6.11
C LEU A 230 7.22 -4.45 6.72
N LYS A 231 6.87 -4.93 7.92
CA LYS A 231 7.59 -5.99 8.64
C LYS A 231 6.67 -7.18 8.87
N LYS A 232 7.14 -8.38 8.53
CA LYS A 232 6.47 -9.64 8.81
C LYS A 232 6.47 -9.92 10.31
N ASN A 233 5.31 -10.33 10.82
CA ASN A 233 5.14 -10.91 12.15
C ASN A 233 4.76 -12.40 12.01
N ALA A 234 4.39 -13.08 13.11
CA ALA A 234 4.20 -14.53 13.14
C ALA A 234 3.32 -15.09 12.00
N GLU A 235 2.24 -14.38 11.62
CA GLU A 235 1.30 -14.85 10.60
C GLU A 235 0.99 -13.82 9.50
N ASN A 236 1.26 -12.54 9.75
CA ASN A 236 0.80 -11.40 8.96
C ASN A 236 1.93 -10.37 8.82
N TYR A 237 1.58 -9.10 8.57
CA TYR A 237 2.52 -7.99 8.52
C TYR A 237 2.02 -6.80 9.32
N ASP A 238 2.98 -6.02 9.81
CA ASP A 238 2.77 -4.72 10.40
C ASP A 238 3.36 -3.66 9.47
N LEU A 239 2.52 -2.70 9.09
CA LEU A 239 2.96 -1.50 8.41
C LEU A 239 3.27 -0.46 9.49
N ILE A 240 4.54 -0.17 9.68
CA ILE A 240 5.11 0.62 10.76
C ILE A 240 5.40 2.03 10.24
N TYR A 241 4.98 3.04 10.98
CA TYR A 241 5.27 4.44 10.67
C TYR A 241 6.73 4.76 11.01
N LEU A 242 7.45 5.34 10.05
CA LEU A 242 8.82 5.81 10.25
C LEU A 242 8.86 7.33 10.34
N SER A 243 8.25 8.02 9.37
CA SER A 243 8.23 9.49 9.31
C SER A 243 7.17 10.00 8.31
N GLY A 244 7.03 11.34 8.25
CA GLY A 244 6.33 12.03 7.16
C GLY A 244 4.90 12.47 7.46
N ALA A 245 4.38 12.24 8.67
CA ALA A 245 3.09 12.79 9.11
C ALA A 245 3.17 14.33 9.23
N SER A 246 2.10 15.02 8.82
CA SER A 246 1.94 16.47 8.97
C SER A 246 1.59 16.89 10.41
N ASN A 247 1.11 15.96 11.24
CA ASN A 247 0.71 16.21 12.63
C ASN A 247 1.65 15.52 13.63
N PRO A 248 1.79 16.06 14.86
CA PRO A 248 2.77 15.57 15.83
C PRO A 248 2.34 14.31 16.60
N ILE A 249 1.15 13.74 16.32
CA ILE A 249 0.63 12.58 17.06
C ILE A 249 1.23 11.25 16.61
N TRP A 250 1.78 11.18 15.39
CA TRP A 250 2.47 9.99 14.88
C TRP A 250 3.93 9.96 15.32
N ARG A 251 4.34 8.89 15.98
CA ARG A 251 5.72 8.67 16.43
C ARG A 251 6.32 7.47 15.72
N THR A 252 7.61 7.54 15.38
CA THR A 252 8.35 6.41 14.78
C THR A 252 8.11 5.13 15.59
N GLY A 253 7.76 4.04 14.92
CA GLY A 253 7.43 2.76 15.55
C GLY A 253 5.93 2.52 15.77
N ASP A 254 5.08 3.55 15.67
CA ASP A 254 3.62 3.39 15.69
C ASP A 254 3.16 2.52 14.50
N ILE A 255 2.16 1.65 14.70
CA ILE A 255 1.61 0.82 13.62
C ILE A 255 0.60 1.63 12.80
N LYS A 256 0.93 1.86 11.52
CA LYS A 256 0.05 2.52 10.54
C LYS A 256 -1.03 1.60 10.00
N ALA A 257 -0.74 0.31 9.86
CA ALA A 257 -1.76 -0.69 9.53
C ALA A 257 -1.38 -2.09 10.01
N ARG A 258 -2.37 -2.88 10.42
CA ARG A 258 -2.23 -4.34 10.49
C ARG A 258 -2.61 -4.90 9.12
N VAL A 259 -1.70 -5.63 8.49
CA VAL A 259 -1.84 -6.10 7.11
C VAL A 259 -2.02 -7.62 7.13
N LEU A 260 -3.23 -8.06 6.82
CA LEU A 260 -3.69 -9.43 6.88
C LEU A 260 -3.55 -10.09 5.51
N ARG A 261 -2.93 -11.28 5.47
CA ARG A 261 -2.83 -12.07 4.25
C ARG A 261 -4.21 -12.47 3.75
N THR A 262 -4.41 -12.43 2.44
CA THR A 262 -5.56 -13.06 1.78
C THR A 262 -5.12 -14.32 1.04
N ALA A 263 -6.04 -15.02 0.40
CA ALA A 263 -5.72 -16.15 -0.49
C ALA A 263 -4.86 -15.75 -1.70
N SER A 264 -4.77 -14.45 -2.01
CA SER A 264 -3.93 -13.91 -3.09
C SER A 264 -2.60 -13.39 -2.56
N HIS A 265 -1.49 -13.79 -3.19
CA HIS A 265 -0.13 -13.51 -2.72
C HIS A 265 0.21 -12.00 -2.66
N ASN A 266 -0.38 -11.21 -3.55
CA ASN A 266 -0.11 -9.78 -3.70
C ASN A 266 -1.26 -8.88 -3.24
N LEU A 267 -2.30 -9.45 -2.61
CA LEU A 267 -3.46 -8.70 -2.15
C LEU A 267 -3.70 -8.97 -0.67
N PHE A 268 -3.85 -7.91 0.10
CA PHE A 268 -3.91 -7.96 1.56
C PHE A 268 -5.09 -7.14 2.05
N LYS A 269 -5.76 -7.62 3.09
CA LYS A 269 -6.73 -6.79 3.81
C LYS A 269 -5.98 -5.98 4.84
N SER A 270 -6.40 -4.74 5.10
CA SER A 270 -5.72 -3.91 6.11
C SER A 270 -6.70 -3.32 7.12
N LYS A 271 -6.26 -3.29 8.38
CA LYS A 271 -6.84 -2.42 9.40
C LYS A 271 -5.94 -1.19 9.47
N TRP A 272 -6.33 -0.14 8.77
CA TRP A 272 -5.55 1.08 8.59
C TRP A 272 -5.87 2.10 9.68
N TYR A 273 -4.85 2.78 10.19
CA TYR A 273 -4.99 3.89 11.13
C TYR A 273 -4.80 5.21 10.37
N MET A 274 -5.85 6.02 10.32
CA MET A 274 -5.92 7.29 9.60
C MET A 274 -4.96 8.35 10.21
N SER A 275 -4.84 9.53 9.61
CA SER A 275 -3.94 10.59 10.12
C SER A 275 -4.23 10.98 11.58
N ASP A 276 -5.49 10.88 11.99
CA ASP A 276 -6.00 11.14 13.34
C ASP A 276 -6.02 9.90 14.26
N LYS A 277 -5.37 8.79 13.84
CA LYS A 277 -5.34 7.49 14.53
C LYS A 277 -6.69 6.77 14.65
N THR A 278 -7.76 7.25 14.00
CA THR A 278 -9.00 6.48 13.85
C THR A 278 -8.79 5.27 12.92
N VAL A 279 -9.63 4.24 13.07
CA VAL A 279 -9.46 2.97 12.34
C VAL A 279 -10.38 2.93 11.11
N ASN A 280 -9.79 2.65 9.95
CA ASN A 280 -10.49 2.27 8.73
C ASN A 280 -10.25 0.78 8.42
N LYS A 281 -11.32 0.00 8.27
CA LYS A 281 -11.25 -1.46 7.99
C LYS A 281 -11.57 -1.82 6.54
N ASP A 282 -11.93 -0.83 5.73
CA ASP A 282 -12.42 -1.00 4.36
C ASP A 282 -11.31 -0.76 3.33
N GLN A 283 -10.05 -0.87 3.77
CA GLN A 283 -8.87 -0.71 2.93
C GLN A 283 -8.19 -2.05 2.65
N TYR A 284 -7.73 -2.20 1.41
CA TYR A 284 -6.87 -3.29 0.99
C TYR A 284 -5.57 -2.74 0.40
N ILE A 285 -4.53 -3.57 0.47
CA ILE A 285 -3.19 -3.24 0.00
C ILE A 285 -2.81 -4.26 -1.06
N SER A 286 -2.32 -3.78 -2.20
CA SER A 286 -1.70 -4.61 -3.20
C SER A 286 -0.23 -4.27 -3.42
N PHE A 287 0.55 -5.26 -3.81
CA PHE A 287 1.97 -5.09 -4.10
C PHE A 287 2.27 -5.50 -5.54
N ASP A 288 2.96 -4.63 -6.28
CA ASP A 288 3.43 -4.91 -7.64
C ASP A 288 4.81 -4.28 -7.87
N LYS A 289 5.82 -5.10 -8.20
CA LYS A 289 7.17 -4.69 -8.63
C LYS A 289 7.73 -3.42 -7.96
N GLY A 290 7.87 -3.46 -6.64
CA GLY A 290 8.44 -2.34 -5.88
C GLY A 290 7.45 -1.19 -5.64
N VAL A 291 6.17 -1.38 -5.93
CA VAL A 291 5.09 -0.46 -5.58
C VAL A 291 4.16 -1.14 -4.58
N MET A 292 3.78 -0.41 -3.53
CA MET A 292 2.67 -0.74 -2.65
C MET A 292 1.54 0.22 -2.95
N LYS A 293 0.36 -0.31 -3.25
CA LYS A 293 -0.86 0.44 -3.53
C LYS A 293 -1.88 0.19 -2.43
N VAL A 294 -2.39 1.26 -1.83
CA VAL A 294 -3.43 1.20 -0.80
C VAL A 294 -4.72 1.73 -1.42
N THR A 295 -5.75 0.89 -1.46
CA THR A 295 -7.04 1.23 -2.07
C THR A 295 -8.15 1.20 -1.03
N GLN A 296 -9.05 2.18 -1.12
CA GLN A 296 -10.22 2.30 -0.27
C GLN A 296 -11.47 1.77 -0.96
N SER A 297 -12.23 0.93 -0.26
CA SER A 297 -13.55 0.48 -0.73
C SER A 297 -14.54 1.64 -0.56
N GLY A 298 -15.15 2.11 -1.65
CA GLY A 298 -16.11 3.23 -1.61
C GLY A 298 -15.74 4.47 -2.46
N GLY A 299 -14.72 4.41 -3.32
CA GLY A 299 -14.45 5.45 -4.32
C GLY A 299 -13.45 6.54 -3.91
N GLY A 300 -12.63 6.31 -2.88
CA GLY A 300 -11.49 7.18 -2.56
C GLY A 300 -10.32 6.98 -3.52
N GLU A 301 -9.45 7.98 -3.64
CA GLU A 301 -8.23 7.88 -4.47
C GLU A 301 -7.23 6.87 -3.90
N ASP A 302 -6.59 6.14 -4.80
CA ASP A 302 -5.54 5.19 -4.45
C ASP A 302 -4.27 5.90 -3.97
N GLN A 303 -3.67 5.39 -2.90
CA GLN A 303 -2.37 5.86 -2.42
C GLN A 303 -1.27 4.92 -2.91
N LEU A 304 -0.27 5.48 -3.58
CA LEU A 304 0.86 4.75 -4.13
C LEU A 304 2.11 5.01 -3.29
N PHE A 305 2.91 3.96 -3.09
CA PHE A 305 4.16 4.01 -2.36
C PHE A 305 5.26 3.26 -3.13
N LEU A 306 6.44 3.84 -3.23
CA LEU A 306 7.61 3.20 -3.85
C LEU A 306 8.45 2.50 -2.78
N LYS A 307 8.87 1.27 -3.06
CA LYS A 307 9.79 0.50 -2.25
C LYS A 307 11.20 1.05 -2.45
N LEU A 308 11.78 1.56 -1.36
CA LEU A 308 13.12 2.16 -1.32
C LEU A 308 14.16 1.25 -0.64
N TYR A 309 13.71 0.17 0.00
CA TYR A 309 14.60 -0.82 0.62
C TYR A 309 14.00 -2.23 0.51
N PRO A 310 14.81 -3.27 0.22
CA PRO A 310 16.26 -3.22 -0.03
C PRO A 310 16.58 -2.58 -1.39
N THR A 311 17.77 -1.97 -1.50
CA THR A 311 18.32 -1.47 -2.77
C THR A 311 19.01 -2.59 -3.53
N THR A 312 19.15 -2.48 -4.85
CA THR A 312 19.80 -3.50 -5.71
C THR A 312 21.28 -3.75 -5.40
N SER A 313 21.92 -2.92 -4.58
CA SER A 313 23.29 -3.13 -4.05
C SER A 313 23.33 -3.81 -2.68
N SER A 314 22.18 -3.92 -2.00
CA SER A 314 22.02 -4.60 -0.71
C SER A 314 21.31 -5.94 -0.97
N ASP A 315 22.00 -6.85 -1.65
CA ASP A 315 21.56 -8.22 -1.81
C ASP A 315 21.63 -8.92 -0.45
N PHE A 316 20.56 -8.80 0.32
CA PHE A 316 20.27 -9.75 1.38
C PHE A 316 20.03 -11.08 0.71
N SER A 317 20.99 -11.98 0.87
CA SER A 317 20.83 -13.41 0.63
C SER A 317 19.68 -13.91 1.49
N SER A 318 18.46 -13.82 0.95
CA SER A 318 17.27 -14.39 1.54
C SER A 318 17.49 -15.91 1.60
N GLY A 319 17.65 -16.42 2.81
CA GLY A 319 17.67 -17.86 3.13
C GLY A 319 16.32 -18.56 2.93
N ASN A 320 15.45 -18.01 2.10
CA ASN A 320 14.32 -18.71 1.49
C ASN A 320 14.49 -18.52 -0.01
N SER A 321 14.81 -19.61 -0.72
CA SER A 321 14.89 -19.65 -2.18
C SER A 321 13.58 -19.13 -2.75
N VAL A 322 13.55 -17.86 -3.14
CA VAL A 322 12.46 -17.30 -3.94
C VAL A 322 12.56 -18.03 -5.27
N LEU A 323 11.69 -19.03 -5.46
CA LEU A 323 11.43 -19.65 -6.76
C LEU A 323 11.07 -18.51 -7.73
N THR A 324 12.06 -18.01 -8.46
CA THR A 324 11.80 -17.12 -9.59
C THR A 324 11.53 -17.98 -10.80
N SER A 325 10.52 -17.64 -11.59
CA SER A 325 10.14 -18.42 -12.76
C SER A 325 10.14 -17.57 -14.03
N GLY A 326 10.63 -18.14 -15.12
CA GLY A 326 10.49 -17.61 -16.47
C GLY A 326 9.99 -18.68 -17.44
N THR A 327 9.99 -18.34 -18.71
CA THR A 327 9.68 -19.27 -19.80
C THR A 327 10.97 -19.63 -20.53
N GLY A 328 11.04 -20.85 -21.04
CA GLY A 328 12.04 -21.26 -22.02
C GLY A 328 11.40 -22.13 -23.08
N PHE A 329 12.10 -22.40 -24.17
CA PHE A 329 11.61 -23.29 -25.22
C PHE A 329 12.72 -24.18 -25.77
N ALA A 330 12.33 -25.35 -26.26
CA ALA A 330 13.25 -26.30 -26.86
C ALA A 330 13.93 -25.71 -28.10
N ILE A 331 15.25 -25.88 -28.20
CA ILE A 331 16.00 -25.58 -29.42
C ILE A 331 16.62 -26.83 -30.05
N SER A 332 16.57 -27.97 -29.35
CA SER A 332 17.04 -29.27 -29.83
C SER A 332 16.31 -30.41 -29.12
N GLN A 333 16.28 -31.59 -29.75
CA GLN A 333 15.66 -32.80 -29.17
C GLN A 333 16.43 -33.31 -27.94
N ASP A 334 17.73 -32.99 -27.86
CA ASP A 334 18.65 -33.48 -26.82
C ASP A 334 18.59 -32.67 -25.51
N GLY A 335 17.51 -31.91 -25.29
CA GLY A 335 17.30 -31.19 -24.03
C GLY A 335 17.95 -29.80 -23.95
N TYR A 336 18.37 -29.22 -25.08
CA TYR A 336 18.81 -27.83 -25.12
C TYR A 336 17.61 -26.88 -25.19
N ILE A 337 17.60 -25.87 -24.32
CA ILE A 337 16.51 -24.91 -24.14
C ILE A 337 17.08 -23.50 -24.19
N ALA A 338 16.42 -22.61 -24.92
CA ALA A 338 16.70 -21.18 -24.90
C ALA A 338 15.82 -20.46 -23.87
N THR A 339 16.39 -19.47 -23.20
CA THR A 339 15.69 -18.56 -22.28
C THR A 339 16.47 -17.23 -22.16
N ASN A 340 16.07 -16.32 -21.29
CA ASN A 340 16.85 -15.11 -21.00
C ASN A 340 17.90 -15.32 -19.92
N HIS A 341 18.99 -14.56 -19.98
CA HIS A 341 20.03 -14.60 -18.95
C HIS A 341 19.49 -14.17 -17.58
N HIS A 342 18.68 -13.12 -17.50
CA HIS A 342 18.12 -12.65 -16.22
C HIS A 342 17.20 -13.68 -15.53
N VAL A 343 16.67 -14.66 -16.26
CA VAL A 343 15.86 -15.75 -15.69
C VAL A 343 16.74 -16.73 -14.91
N ILE A 344 17.96 -16.97 -15.39
CA ILE A 344 18.87 -18.02 -14.90
C ILE A 344 20.03 -17.53 -14.01
N GLN A 345 20.17 -16.21 -13.83
CA GLN A 345 21.32 -15.60 -13.18
C GLN A 345 21.49 -16.06 -11.72
N GLY A 346 22.62 -16.73 -11.44
CA GLY A 346 23.12 -17.02 -10.08
C GLY A 346 22.36 -18.12 -9.30
N LYS A 347 21.58 -18.97 -9.97
CA LYS A 347 20.60 -19.86 -9.32
C LYS A 347 20.67 -21.31 -9.80
N LYS A 348 20.12 -22.24 -9.02
CA LYS A 348 19.89 -23.62 -9.45
C LYS A 348 18.71 -23.67 -10.40
N ILE A 349 18.86 -24.34 -11.55
CA ILE A 349 17.86 -24.30 -12.63
C ILE A 349 17.10 -25.63 -12.69
N LYS A 350 15.77 -25.54 -12.71
CA LYS A 350 14.87 -26.65 -12.95
C LYS A 350 13.94 -26.36 -14.12
N VAL A 351 13.63 -27.38 -14.90
CA VAL A 351 12.73 -27.32 -16.06
C VAL A 351 11.48 -28.15 -15.75
N ARG A 352 10.30 -27.59 -16.02
CA ARG A 352 8.99 -28.22 -15.78
C ARG A 352 8.10 -28.11 -17.02
N GLY A 353 7.19 -29.07 -17.21
CA GLY A 353 6.26 -29.12 -18.35
C GLY A 353 6.77 -29.93 -19.53
N VAL A 354 7.87 -30.67 -19.36
CA VAL A 354 8.42 -31.55 -20.41
C VAL A 354 7.37 -32.62 -20.77
N LYS A 355 7.04 -32.74 -22.07
CA LYS A 355 5.96 -33.61 -22.58
C LYS A 355 4.59 -33.34 -21.93
N GLY A 356 4.35 -32.10 -21.48
CA GLY A 356 3.10 -31.70 -20.84
C GLY A 356 2.95 -32.16 -19.38
N ASP A 357 3.99 -32.77 -18.78
CA ASP A 357 3.98 -33.15 -17.37
C ASP A 357 4.51 -32.01 -16.48
N PHE A 358 3.61 -31.39 -15.73
CA PHE A 358 3.92 -30.30 -14.79
C PHE A 358 4.20 -30.77 -13.36
N SER A 359 4.00 -32.06 -13.08
CA SER A 359 4.28 -32.65 -11.76
C SER A 359 5.77 -32.96 -11.58
N LYS A 360 6.47 -33.20 -12.70
CA LYS A 360 7.89 -33.52 -12.72
C LYS A 360 8.75 -32.31 -13.05
N THR A 361 9.89 -32.21 -12.37
CA THR A 361 10.93 -31.22 -12.63
C THR A 361 12.23 -31.92 -13.00
N TYR A 362 13.00 -31.33 -13.91
CA TYR A 362 14.30 -31.84 -14.35
C TYR A 362 15.38 -30.83 -14.03
N GLU A 363 16.53 -31.28 -13.53
CA GLU A 363 17.67 -30.39 -13.33
C GLU A 363 18.30 -29.96 -14.66
N ALA A 364 18.74 -28.69 -14.73
CA ALA A 364 19.41 -28.15 -15.91
C ALA A 364 20.64 -27.33 -15.53
N LYS A 365 21.59 -27.22 -16.47
CA LYS A 365 22.78 -26.39 -16.34
C LYS A 365 22.87 -25.37 -17.46
N VAL A 366 23.49 -24.24 -17.16
CA VAL A 366 23.85 -23.24 -18.17
C VAL A 366 24.95 -23.83 -19.06
N VAL A 367 24.70 -23.83 -20.36
CA VAL A 367 25.69 -24.24 -21.38
C VAL A 367 26.49 -23.03 -21.83
N ILE A 368 25.79 -21.93 -22.14
CA ILE A 368 26.37 -20.66 -22.54
C ILE A 368 25.36 -19.53 -22.26
N GLU A 369 25.87 -18.35 -21.96
CA GLU A 369 25.07 -17.15 -21.74
C GLU A 369 25.67 -15.95 -22.46
N ASP A 370 24.80 -15.05 -22.91
CA ASP A 370 25.13 -13.74 -23.45
C ASP A 370 24.41 -12.69 -22.60
N ARG A 371 25.19 -12.07 -21.71
CA ARG A 371 24.67 -11.07 -20.77
C ARG A 371 24.27 -9.77 -21.45
N ASN A 372 24.90 -9.44 -22.59
CA ASN A 372 24.67 -8.20 -23.30
C ASN A 372 23.32 -8.24 -24.03
N ASN A 373 23.03 -9.37 -24.67
CA ASN A 373 21.77 -9.59 -25.38
C ASN A 373 20.70 -10.26 -24.51
N ASP A 374 20.97 -10.50 -23.22
CA ASP A 374 20.07 -11.14 -22.27
C ASP A 374 19.55 -12.52 -22.74
N LEU A 375 20.45 -13.35 -23.28
CA LEU A 375 20.15 -14.70 -23.77
C LEU A 375 20.93 -15.76 -22.99
N ALA A 376 20.33 -16.93 -22.82
CA ALA A 376 21.00 -18.10 -22.27
C ALA A 376 20.52 -19.38 -22.95
N ILE A 377 21.44 -20.33 -23.10
CA ILE A 377 21.14 -21.71 -23.48
C ILE A 377 21.43 -22.58 -22.26
N ILE A 378 20.41 -23.31 -21.83
CA ILE A 378 20.52 -24.31 -20.78
C ILE A 378 20.34 -25.71 -21.37
N LYS A 379 20.85 -26.72 -20.67
CA LYS A 379 20.67 -28.13 -21.02
C LYS A 379 20.14 -28.90 -19.83
N ILE A 380 19.10 -29.70 -20.06
CA ILE A 380 18.62 -30.67 -19.07
C ILE A 380 19.72 -31.71 -18.84
N GLU A 381 20.15 -31.84 -17.58
CA GLU A 381 21.11 -32.83 -17.10
C GLU A 381 20.48 -33.60 -15.93
N ASP A 382 19.54 -34.48 -16.26
CA ASP A 382 18.79 -35.30 -15.28
C ASP A 382 18.77 -36.75 -15.76
N SER A 383 19.02 -37.70 -14.86
CA SER A 383 19.07 -39.13 -15.20
C SER A 383 17.73 -39.67 -15.72
N ASN A 384 16.62 -39.01 -15.40
CA ASN A 384 15.29 -39.41 -15.84
C ASN A 384 14.85 -38.70 -17.13
N PHE A 385 15.71 -37.86 -17.73
CA PHE A 385 15.46 -37.21 -19.00
C PHE A 385 15.81 -38.16 -20.17
N THR A 386 15.00 -38.12 -21.22
CA THR A 386 15.19 -38.95 -22.42
C THR A 386 15.37 -38.08 -23.66
N THR A 387 14.31 -37.40 -24.07
CA THR A 387 14.28 -36.52 -25.23
C THR A 387 13.11 -35.53 -25.10
N LEU A 388 13.25 -34.36 -25.72
CA LEU A 388 12.16 -33.41 -25.90
C LEU A 388 11.24 -33.76 -27.09
N GLY A 389 11.59 -34.78 -27.89
CA GLY A 389 10.83 -35.17 -29.08
C GLY A 389 11.15 -34.30 -30.30
N ILE A 390 10.42 -34.51 -31.40
CA ILE A 390 10.66 -33.78 -32.66
C ILE A 390 10.00 -32.40 -32.58
N LEU A 391 10.82 -31.36 -32.57
CA LEU A 391 10.36 -29.97 -32.55
C LEU A 391 9.62 -29.65 -33.87
N PRO A 392 8.38 -29.14 -33.84
CA PRO A 392 7.57 -28.93 -35.03
C PRO A 392 7.83 -27.60 -35.75
N TYR A 393 8.70 -26.74 -35.20
CA TYR A 393 9.01 -25.41 -35.71
C TYR A 393 10.48 -25.26 -36.08
N LYS A 394 10.76 -24.29 -36.97
CA LYS A 394 12.10 -23.82 -37.30
C LYS A 394 12.41 -22.55 -36.50
N ILE A 395 13.67 -22.36 -36.12
CA ILE A 395 14.20 -21.05 -35.69
C ILE A 395 14.61 -20.28 -36.94
N ASP A 396 13.83 -19.26 -37.32
CA ASP A 396 14.11 -18.51 -38.54
C ASP A 396 15.25 -17.51 -38.35
N ASN A 397 16.07 -17.31 -39.37
CA ASN A 397 17.19 -16.37 -39.35
C ASN A 397 16.87 -15.04 -40.05
N ASN A 398 15.67 -14.94 -40.64
CA ASN A 398 15.21 -13.74 -41.31
C ASN A 398 14.64 -12.74 -40.31
N ILE A 399 14.89 -11.46 -40.56
CA ILE A 399 14.31 -10.38 -39.78
C ILE A 399 12.87 -10.17 -40.24
N ALA A 400 11.91 -10.31 -39.33
CA ALA A 400 10.50 -10.09 -39.61
C ALA A 400 10.22 -8.60 -39.93
N ASP A 401 9.28 -8.36 -40.84
CA ASP A 401 8.87 -7.02 -41.24
C ASP A 401 7.91 -6.37 -40.23
N VAL A 402 7.91 -5.03 -40.22
CA VAL A 402 6.92 -4.26 -39.45
C VAL A 402 5.52 -4.56 -39.99
N GLY A 403 4.57 -4.79 -39.08
CA GLY A 403 3.21 -5.22 -39.40
C GLY A 403 3.03 -6.73 -39.52
N ALA A 404 4.10 -7.53 -39.45
CA ALA A 404 3.99 -8.99 -39.44
C ALA A 404 3.25 -9.47 -38.17
N SER A 405 2.22 -10.29 -38.36
CA SER A 405 1.49 -10.93 -37.26
C SER A 405 2.36 -11.95 -36.53
N VAL A 406 2.33 -11.87 -35.21
CA VAL A 406 3.12 -12.72 -34.32
C VAL A 406 2.32 -13.16 -33.11
N PHE A 407 2.69 -14.29 -32.51
CA PHE A 407 2.15 -14.77 -31.24
C PHE A 407 3.24 -15.31 -30.34
N ALA A 408 3.04 -15.20 -29.03
CA ALA A 408 3.95 -15.70 -28.02
C ALA A 408 3.24 -16.71 -27.12
N LEU A 409 4.01 -17.69 -26.66
CA LEU A 409 3.60 -18.65 -25.65
C LEU A 409 4.50 -18.51 -24.43
N GLY A 410 3.89 -18.56 -23.24
CA GLY A 410 4.65 -18.56 -22.00
C GLY A 410 3.80 -18.82 -20.78
N TYR A 411 4.45 -18.72 -19.63
CA TYR A 411 3.86 -18.98 -18.32
C TYR A 411 3.88 -17.71 -17.46
N PRO A 412 3.04 -16.71 -17.77
CA PRO A 412 2.93 -15.52 -16.96
C PRO A 412 2.26 -15.88 -15.63
N LEU A 413 2.72 -15.26 -14.53
CA LEU A 413 1.98 -15.21 -13.26
C LEU A 413 1.44 -16.58 -12.77
N ARG A 414 2.25 -17.66 -12.79
CA ARG A 414 1.83 -19.03 -12.42
C ARG A 414 1.03 -19.13 -11.12
N ALA A 415 1.43 -18.35 -10.11
CA ALA A 415 0.78 -18.33 -8.79
C ALA A 415 -0.69 -17.87 -8.83
N THR A 416 -1.13 -17.18 -9.88
CA THR A 416 -2.51 -16.68 -10.03
C THR A 416 -3.23 -17.21 -11.27
N MET A 417 -2.50 -17.66 -12.31
CA MET A 417 -3.07 -18.06 -13.61
C MET A 417 -2.97 -19.57 -13.93
N GLY A 418 -2.36 -20.36 -13.04
CA GLY A 418 -2.19 -21.80 -13.19
C GLY A 418 -1.04 -22.22 -14.11
N ASP A 419 -0.86 -23.53 -14.28
CA ASP A 419 0.24 -24.14 -15.03
C ASP A 419 -0.07 -24.36 -16.53
N GLU A 420 -1.16 -23.78 -17.00
CA GLU A 420 -1.53 -23.82 -18.41
C GLU A 420 -0.77 -22.74 -19.18
N VAL A 421 -0.17 -23.12 -20.32
CA VAL A 421 0.49 -22.17 -21.22
C VAL A 421 -0.49 -21.09 -21.68
N LYS A 422 -0.06 -19.83 -21.70
CA LYS A 422 -0.88 -18.72 -22.16
C LYS A 422 -0.41 -18.23 -23.52
N LEU A 423 -1.36 -18.02 -24.42
CA LEU A 423 -1.14 -17.41 -25.72
C LEU A 423 -1.44 -15.93 -25.66
N THR A 424 -0.54 -15.14 -26.25
CA THR A 424 -0.74 -13.71 -26.54
C THR A 424 -0.34 -13.45 -27.99
N ASN A 425 -1.01 -12.53 -28.66
CA ASN A 425 -0.75 -12.22 -30.07
C ASN A 425 -0.74 -10.71 -30.34
N GLY A 426 -0.17 -10.33 -31.48
CA GLY A 426 0.05 -8.94 -31.87
C GLY A 426 0.81 -8.86 -33.19
N ILE A 427 1.53 -7.76 -33.38
CA ILE A 427 2.37 -7.51 -34.56
C ILE A 427 3.77 -7.07 -34.16
N ILE A 428 4.71 -7.16 -35.10
CA ILE A 428 5.98 -6.42 -35.04
C ILE A 428 5.69 -4.93 -35.27
N SER A 429 5.92 -4.10 -34.26
CA SER A 429 5.71 -2.64 -34.31
C SER A 429 6.94 -1.89 -34.83
N SER A 430 8.14 -2.39 -34.54
CA SER A 430 9.41 -1.83 -35.04
C SER A 430 10.48 -2.91 -35.16
N LYS A 431 11.41 -2.72 -36.11
CA LYS A 431 12.63 -3.53 -36.27
C LYS A 431 13.72 -3.17 -35.25
N THR A 432 13.50 -2.18 -34.40
CA THR A 432 14.39 -1.79 -33.31
C THR A 432 13.63 -1.80 -31.99
N GLY A 433 14.33 -2.15 -30.92
CA GLY A 433 13.82 -2.14 -29.56
C GLY A 433 14.01 -0.80 -28.86
N PHE A 434 14.02 -0.85 -27.53
CA PHE A 434 14.14 0.33 -26.67
C PHE A 434 15.40 1.14 -27.03
N GLN A 435 15.25 2.47 -27.11
CA GLN A 435 16.33 3.39 -27.48
C GLN A 435 17.06 3.05 -28.81
N GLY A 436 16.37 2.38 -29.75
CA GLY A 436 16.96 2.03 -31.05
C GLY A 436 17.81 0.76 -31.03
N ASP A 437 17.71 -0.06 -29.98
CA ASP A 437 18.40 -1.34 -29.89
C ASP A 437 18.12 -2.22 -31.12
N VAL A 438 19.16 -2.45 -31.93
CA VAL A 438 19.06 -3.24 -33.16
C VAL A 438 18.89 -4.73 -32.90
N THR A 439 19.14 -5.18 -31.66
CA THR A 439 19.08 -6.60 -31.30
C THR A 439 17.67 -7.11 -31.08
N ALA A 440 16.71 -6.21 -30.86
CA ALA A 440 15.33 -6.53 -30.52
C ALA A 440 14.32 -5.94 -31.51
N TYR A 441 13.13 -6.53 -31.55
CA TYR A 441 11.92 -5.94 -32.08
C TYR A 441 11.19 -5.18 -30.98
N GLN A 442 10.46 -4.13 -31.35
CA GLN A 442 9.29 -3.69 -30.59
C GLN A 442 8.06 -4.41 -31.11
N ILE A 443 7.22 -4.93 -30.20
CA ILE A 443 6.02 -5.70 -30.54
C ILE A 443 4.81 -5.19 -29.76
N SER A 444 3.62 -5.37 -30.33
CA SER A 444 2.34 -5.06 -29.66
C SER A 444 1.79 -6.23 -28.83
N VAL A 445 2.49 -7.37 -28.81
CA VAL A 445 2.09 -8.55 -28.03
C VAL A 445 2.12 -8.19 -26.53
N PRO A 446 1.03 -8.42 -25.78
CA PRO A 446 1.01 -8.19 -24.35
C PRO A 446 2.02 -9.10 -23.63
N VAL A 447 3.05 -8.52 -23.01
CA VAL A 447 4.09 -9.26 -22.28
C VAL A 447 3.95 -8.96 -20.78
N GLN A 448 3.90 -10.02 -19.98
CA GLN A 448 3.84 -9.96 -18.52
C GLN A 448 5.05 -10.69 -17.92
N PRO A 449 5.45 -10.38 -16.66
CA PRO A 449 6.48 -11.15 -15.97
C PRO A 449 6.10 -12.65 -15.93
N GLY A 450 7.09 -13.49 -16.27
CA GLY A 450 6.92 -14.93 -16.53
C GLY A 450 7.01 -15.29 -18.01
N ASN A 451 6.69 -14.38 -18.93
CA ASN A 451 6.87 -14.60 -20.38
C ASN A 451 8.33 -14.44 -20.85
N SER A 452 9.20 -13.80 -20.05
CA SER A 452 10.64 -13.68 -20.36
C SER A 452 11.24 -15.03 -20.73
N GLY A 453 11.94 -15.07 -21.86
CA GLY A 453 12.61 -16.25 -22.40
C GLY A 453 11.71 -17.14 -23.25
N GLY A 454 10.41 -16.81 -23.36
CA GLY A 454 9.47 -17.52 -24.22
C GLY A 454 9.67 -17.22 -25.72
N PRO A 455 9.25 -18.13 -26.60
CA PRO A 455 9.36 -17.95 -28.04
C PRO A 455 8.29 -16.99 -28.58
N LEU A 456 8.71 -16.14 -29.52
CA LEU A 456 7.82 -15.35 -30.38
C LEU A 456 7.76 -16.02 -31.77
N PHE A 457 6.57 -16.40 -32.19
CA PHE A 457 6.30 -17.08 -33.46
C PHE A 457 5.70 -16.14 -34.50
N ASP A 458 6.04 -16.36 -35.77
CA ASP A 458 5.31 -15.77 -36.91
C ASP A 458 4.00 -16.52 -37.22
N SER A 459 3.22 -16.03 -38.18
CA SER A 459 1.97 -16.68 -38.62
C SER A 459 2.13 -18.09 -39.19
N LYS A 460 3.34 -18.47 -39.59
CA LYS A 460 3.68 -19.82 -40.08
C LYS A 460 4.15 -20.74 -38.95
N GLY A 461 4.28 -20.25 -37.72
CA GLY A 461 4.79 -21.01 -36.58
C GLY A 461 6.32 -21.13 -36.54
N ASN A 462 7.07 -20.31 -37.27
CA ASN A 462 8.52 -20.20 -37.08
C ASN A 462 8.83 -19.33 -35.86
N VAL A 463 9.85 -19.69 -35.08
CA VAL A 463 10.36 -18.79 -34.04
C VAL A 463 11.13 -17.67 -34.72
N VAL A 464 10.74 -16.42 -34.46
CA VAL A 464 11.35 -15.20 -34.99
C VAL A 464 11.96 -14.31 -33.91
N GLY A 465 11.62 -14.55 -32.64
CA GLY A 465 12.22 -13.84 -31.51
C GLY A 465 12.07 -14.55 -30.17
N ILE A 466 12.68 -13.95 -29.15
CA ILE A 466 12.66 -14.40 -27.75
C ILE A 466 12.14 -13.25 -26.90
N ILE A 467 11.03 -13.45 -26.20
CA ILE A 467 10.37 -12.41 -25.40
C ILE A 467 11.32 -11.92 -24.31
N ASN A 468 11.45 -10.59 -24.18
CA ASN A 468 12.22 -9.94 -23.14
C ASN A 468 11.30 -9.00 -22.32
N ALA A 469 10.96 -9.39 -21.09
CA ALA A 469 10.09 -8.60 -20.22
C ALA A 469 10.85 -7.60 -19.31
N LYS A 470 12.15 -7.36 -19.53
CA LYS A 470 12.99 -6.45 -18.72
C LYS A 470 12.56 -4.98 -18.82
N HIS A 471 12.00 -4.56 -19.96
CA HIS A 471 11.68 -3.16 -20.27
C HIS A 471 10.17 -2.87 -20.26
N ALA A 472 9.46 -3.28 -19.20
CA ALA A 472 8.01 -3.07 -19.05
C ALA A 472 7.59 -1.63 -18.66
N LEU A 473 8.50 -0.64 -18.75
CA LEU A 473 8.28 0.72 -18.25
C LEU A 473 7.52 1.64 -19.23
N ALA A 474 7.30 1.21 -20.47
CA ALA A 474 6.49 1.93 -21.45
C ALA A 474 5.14 1.24 -21.62
N GLU A 475 4.05 1.93 -21.28
CA GLU A 475 2.70 1.44 -21.55
C GLU A 475 2.57 1.12 -23.05
N ASN A 476 2.09 -0.09 -23.37
CA ASN A 476 1.85 -0.59 -24.74
C ASN A 476 3.09 -0.86 -25.62
N ALA A 477 4.31 -0.98 -25.06
CA ALA A 477 5.49 -1.43 -25.82
C ALA A 477 6.17 -2.63 -25.16
N SER A 478 6.18 -3.77 -25.86
CA SER A 478 6.89 -4.99 -25.47
C SER A 478 8.07 -5.22 -26.40
N TYR A 479 9.04 -6.04 -25.97
CA TYR A 479 10.25 -6.30 -26.74
C TYR A 479 10.55 -7.79 -26.89
N ALA A 480 11.15 -8.16 -28.01
CA ALA A 480 11.64 -9.52 -28.26
C ALA A 480 13.00 -9.49 -28.95
N ILE A 481 13.98 -10.21 -28.40
CA ILE A 481 15.32 -10.35 -28.97
C ILE A 481 15.22 -11.15 -30.27
N LYS A 482 15.89 -10.71 -31.34
CA LYS A 482 15.85 -11.37 -32.65
C LYS A 482 16.56 -12.72 -32.61
N THR A 483 16.02 -13.71 -33.30
CA THR A 483 16.60 -15.06 -33.38
C THR A 483 18.01 -15.11 -33.96
N ASN A 484 18.43 -14.13 -34.74
CA ASN A 484 19.80 -14.03 -35.26
C ASN A 484 20.84 -14.09 -34.12
N TYR A 485 20.58 -13.41 -33.01
CA TYR A 485 21.47 -13.41 -31.84
C TYR A 485 21.45 -14.75 -31.12
N LEU A 486 20.29 -15.40 -31.02
CA LEU A 486 20.18 -16.76 -30.50
C LEU A 486 20.95 -17.76 -31.37
N LEU A 487 20.85 -17.66 -32.69
CA LEU A 487 21.56 -18.55 -33.62
C LEU A 487 23.08 -18.36 -33.51
N THR A 488 23.57 -17.12 -33.38
CA THR A 488 24.99 -16.84 -33.11
C THR A 488 25.44 -17.44 -31.77
N LEU A 489 24.60 -17.36 -30.73
CA LEU A 489 24.89 -17.97 -29.43
C LEU A 489 24.95 -19.50 -29.55
N ILE A 490 24.03 -20.12 -30.29
CA ILE A 490 24.01 -21.57 -30.56
C ILE A 490 25.30 -22.01 -31.28
N GLN A 491 25.75 -21.25 -32.28
CA GLN A 491 26.99 -21.54 -33.02
C GLN A 491 28.24 -21.50 -32.13
N SER A 492 28.18 -20.78 -31.01
CA SER A 492 29.28 -20.65 -30.05
C SER A 492 29.31 -21.80 -29.02
N VAL A 493 28.32 -22.70 -29.02
CA VAL A 493 28.31 -23.88 -28.15
C VAL A 493 29.35 -24.89 -28.63
N LYS A 494 30.25 -25.33 -27.73
CA LYS A 494 31.32 -26.30 -28.04
C LYS A 494 30.81 -27.60 -28.67
N ASN A 495 29.69 -28.11 -28.17
CA ASN A 495 29.04 -29.30 -28.69
C ASN A 495 28.00 -28.89 -29.73
N LYS A 496 28.04 -29.49 -30.92
CA LYS A 496 27.10 -29.17 -31.99
C LYS A 496 25.66 -29.40 -31.54
N VAL A 497 24.87 -28.33 -31.48
CA VAL A 497 23.44 -28.37 -31.18
C VAL A 497 22.67 -28.59 -32.48
N ALA A 498 21.91 -29.67 -32.59
CA ALA A 498 21.04 -29.94 -33.73
C ALA A 498 19.74 -29.12 -33.61
N VAL A 499 19.69 -27.99 -34.31
CA VAL A 499 18.53 -27.08 -34.36
C VAL A 499 17.55 -27.54 -35.44
N PRO A 500 16.22 -27.51 -35.20
CA PRO A 500 15.24 -27.87 -36.21
C PRO A 500 15.25 -26.90 -37.40
N THR A 501 15.34 -27.44 -38.61
CA THR A 501 15.36 -26.68 -39.87
C THR A 501 14.04 -26.74 -40.64
N SER A 502 13.16 -27.69 -40.29
CA SER A 502 11.84 -27.88 -40.91
C SER A 502 10.72 -27.27 -40.07
N ASN A 503 9.72 -26.71 -40.73
CA ASN A 503 8.49 -26.24 -40.09
C ASN A 503 7.31 -27.11 -40.52
N MET A 504 6.66 -27.78 -39.56
CA MET A 504 5.50 -28.65 -39.78
C MET A 504 4.16 -27.94 -39.53
N LEU A 505 4.20 -26.64 -39.19
CA LEU A 505 3.09 -25.83 -38.71
C LEU A 505 2.53 -24.85 -39.76
N ALA A 506 3.29 -24.55 -40.82
CA ALA A 506 3.02 -23.46 -41.75
C ALA A 506 1.60 -23.43 -42.36
N ASN A 507 0.96 -24.59 -42.52
CA ASN A 507 -0.37 -24.72 -43.12
C ASN A 507 -1.47 -25.02 -42.08
N LYS A 508 -1.16 -24.97 -40.79
CA LYS A 508 -2.12 -25.23 -39.71
C LYS A 508 -2.74 -23.93 -39.22
N VAL A 509 -4.01 -24.00 -38.81
CA VAL A 509 -4.68 -22.89 -38.11
C VAL A 509 -4.02 -22.65 -36.74
N LEU A 510 -4.10 -21.42 -36.22
CA LEU A 510 -3.42 -21.02 -34.98
C LEU A 510 -3.71 -21.97 -33.80
N SER A 511 -4.96 -22.37 -33.61
CA SER A 511 -5.35 -23.29 -32.53
C SER A 511 -4.62 -24.64 -32.61
N ASP A 512 -4.41 -25.16 -33.83
CA ASP A 512 -3.66 -26.38 -34.03
C ASP A 512 -2.16 -26.15 -33.89
N GLN A 513 -1.62 -25.03 -34.39
CA GLN A 513 -0.22 -24.67 -34.15
C GLN A 513 0.10 -24.70 -32.65
N VAL A 514 -0.75 -24.05 -31.84
CA VAL A 514 -0.59 -23.96 -30.38
C VAL A 514 -0.64 -25.33 -29.70
N LYS A 515 -1.53 -26.23 -30.14
CA LYS A 515 -1.61 -27.60 -29.60
C LYS A 515 -0.28 -28.35 -29.74
N PHE A 516 0.44 -28.16 -30.85
CA PHE A 516 1.73 -28.79 -31.07
C PHE A 516 2.87 -28.06 -30.35
N VAL A 517 2.95 -26.74 -30.45
CA VAL A 517 4.11 -25.99 -29.93
C VAL A 517 4.14 -25.89 -28.41
N LYS A 518 2.99 -25.95 -27.73
CA LYS A 518 2.93 -25.82 -26.27
C LYS A 518 3.72 -26.89 -25.52
N GLU A 519 3.91 -28.08 -26.11
CA GLU A 519 4.69 -29.17 -25.50
C GLU A 519 6.21 -28.90 -25.51
N PHE A 520 6.62 -27.86 -26.23
CA PHE A 520 8.02 -27.46 -26.39
C PHE A 520 8.32 -26.10 -25.75
N VAL A 521 7.39 -25.59 -24.95
CA VAL A 521 7.54 -24.39 -24.13
C VAL A 521 7.47 -24.83 -22.67
N TYR A 522 8.43 -24.39 -21.87
CA TYR A 522 8.67 -24.91 -20.54
C TYR A 522 8.72 -23.79 -19.51
N ILE A 523 8.44 -24.17 -18.27
CA ILE A 523 8.68 -23.30 -17.13
C ILE A 523 10.11 -23.51 -16.67
N ILE A 524 10.83 -22.41 -16.52
CA ILE A 524 12.19 -22.38 -15.98
C ILE A 524 12.08 -21.87 -14.55
N GLU A 525 12.35 -22.73 -13.58
CA GLU A 525 12.33 -22.41 -12.15
C GLU A 525 13.76 -22.24 -11.66
N THR A 526 14.01 -21.17 -10.91
CA THR A 526 15.34 -20.85 -10.40
C THR A 526 15.30 -20.55 -8.90
N ASN A 527 16.22 -21.19 -8.17
CA ASN A 527 16.30 -21.16 -6.69
C ASN A 527 17.66 -20.70 -6.18
#